data_AF-A0A3D3XYM3-F1
#
_entry.id   AF-A0A3D3XYM3-F1
#
_cell.length_a   1.000
_cell.length_b   1.000
_cell.length_c   1.000
_cell.angle_alpha   90.00
_cell.angle_beta   90.00
_cell.angle_gamma   90.00
#
_symmetry.space_group_name_H-M   'P 1'
#
loop_
_entity.id
_entity.type
_entity.pdbx_description
1 polymer ?
#
loop_
_entity_poly.entity_id
_entity_poly.type
_entity_poly.pdbx_seq_one_letter_code
_entity_poly.pdbx_strand_id
1 'polypeptide(L)'
;NNETRQAAVAVVLHESDDGSEILFIKRAQHDADPWSGHMAFPGGHRDPVDVSLQAAAVRETREEIGLDLDGATFLGSLSQQRA
;
A
#
# COMPACT_ATOMS: atom_id res chain seq x y z
N ASN A 1 12.97 16.39 -11.26
CA ASN A 1 12.62 15.68 -12.50
C ASN A 1 11.10 15.68 -12.60
N ASN A 2 10.53 16.03 -13.75
CA ASN A 2 9.26 16.76 -13.81
C ASN A 2 7.96 15.94 -13.70
N GLU A 3 7.95 14.75 -13.10
CA GLU A 3 6.72 14.06 -12.66
C GLU A 3 7.04 13.16 -11.45
N THR A 4 6.76 13.61 -10.23
CA THR A 4 6.79 12.71 -9.06
C THR A 4 5.63 11.74 -9.22
N ARG A 5 5.92 10.49 -9.61
CA ARG A 5 4.91 9.43 -9.68
C ARG A 5 4.24 9.31 -8.32
N GLN A 6 2.91 9.42 -8.30
CA GLN A 6 2.16 9.21 -7.07
C GLN A 6 2.21 7.73 -6.70
N ALA A 7 2.27 7.45 -5.41
CA ALA A 7 2.16 6.12 -4.86
C ALA A 7 1.20 6.16 -3.67
N ALA A 8 0.61 5.01 -3.38
CA ALA A 8 -0.30 4.84 -2.26
C ALA A 8 -0.03 3.48 -1.60
N VAL A 9 -0.15 3.46 -0.27
CA VAL A 9 -0.01 2.25 0.54
C VAL A 9 -1.25 2.07 1.40
N ALA A 10 -1.57 0.83 1.74
CA ALA A 10 -2.65 0.49 2.65
C ALA A 10 -2.12 0.26 4.06
N VAL A 11 -2.66 1.00 5.04
CA VAL A 11 -2.50 0.67 6.46
C VAL A 11 -3.70 -0.19 6.86
N VAL A 12 -3.48 -1.49 6.95
CA VAL A 12 -4.54 -2.45 7.31
C VAL A 12 -4.52 -2.66 8.81
N LEU A 13 -5.65 -2.36 9.45
CA LEU A 13 -5.90 -2.64 10.86
C LEU A 13 -6.70 -3.92 10.99
N HIS A 14 -6.21 -4.85 11.79
CA HIS A 14 -6.91 -6.07 12.16
C HIS A 14 -7.19 -6.02 13.67
N GLU A 15 -8.46 -6.10 14.06
CA GLU A 15 -8.85 -6.21 15.46
C GLU A 15 -8.91 -7.68 15.84
N SER A 16 -8.09 -8.08 16.82
CA SER A 16 -8.11 -9.42 17.40
C SER A 16 -8.36 -9.34 18.92
N ASP A 17 -8.56 -10.50 19.56
CA ASP A 17 -8.74 -10.59 21.01
C ASP A 17 -7.50 -10.07 21.79
N ASP A 18 -6.32 -10.09 21.16
CA ASP A 18 -5.06 -9.61 21.74
C ASP A 18 -4.81 -8.10 21.49
N GLY A 19 -5.72 -7.44 20.77
CA GLY A 19 -5.67 -6.01 20.46
C GLY A 19 -5.59 -5.71 18.97
N SER A 20 -5.29 -4.45 18.64
CA SER A 20 -5.16 -4.00 17.25
C SER A 20 -3.80 -4.33 16.68
N GLU A 21 -3.79 -4.97 15.52
CA GLU A 21 -2.61 -5.34 14.75
C GLU A 21 -2.54 -4.53 13.45
N ILE A 22 -1.32 -4.27 12.97
CA ILE A 22 -1.07 -3.59 11.70
C ILE A 22 -0.27 -4.51 10.79
N LEU A 23 -0.71 -4.64 9.55
CA LEU A 23 -0.03 -5.43 8.53
C LEU A 23 1.20 -4.69 7.96
N PHE A 24 2.34 -5.38 8.01
CA PHE A 24 3.54 -5.01 7.25
C PHE A 24 3.92 -6.15 6.30
N ILE A 25 4.58 -5.78 5.20
CA ILE A 25 5.16 -6.71 4.23
C ILE A 25 6.67 -6.55 4.19
N LYS A 26 7.35 -7.60 3.74
CA LYS A 26 8.73 -7.50 3.27
C LYS A 26 8.67 -7.32 1.75
N ARG A 27 9.14 -6.19 1.25
CA ARG A 27 9.15 -5.90 -0.20
C ARG A 27 9.95 -6.96 -0.95
N ALA A 28 9.47 -7.34 -2.12
CA ALA A 28 10.19 -8.26 -3.00
C ALA A 28 11.58 -7.70 -3.34
N GLN A 29 12.55 -8.59 -3.57
CA GLN A 29 13.87 -8.14 -3.97
C GLN A 29 13.88 -7.76 -5.46
N HIS A 30 14.28 -6.52 -5.76
CA HIS A 30 14.47 -6.01 -7.12
C HIS A 30 15.72 -5.14 -7.18
N ASP A 31 16.62 -5.42 -8.11
CA ASP A 31 17.89 -4.69 -8.25
C ASP A 31 17.71 -3.21 -8.62
N ALA A 32 16.58 -2.88 -9.26
CA ALA A 32 16.23 -1.52 -9.65
C ALA A 32 15.40 -0.75 -8.60
N ASP A 33 15.04 -1.38 -7.48
CA ASP A 33 14.26 -0.76 -6.41
C ASP A 33 15.16 -0.49 -5.18
N PRO A 34 15.47 0.78 -4.84
CA PRO A 34 16.30 1.10 -3.69
C PRO A 34 15.69 0.69 -2.34
N TRP A 35 14.40 0.35 -2.30
CA TRP A 35 13.69 -0.09 -1.10
C TRP A 35 13.41 -1.60 -1.08
N SER A 36 13.97 -2.33 -2.05
CA SER A 36 13.96 -3.78 -2.15
C SER A 36 14.31 -4.46 -0.82
N GLY A 37 13.47 -5.42 -0.38
CA GLY A 37 13.69 -6.18 0.86
C GLY A 37 13.38 -5.45 2.17
N HIS A 38 12.99 -4.17 2.15
CA HIS A 38 12.61 -3.42 3.35
C HIS A 38 11.23 -3.83 3.89
N MET A 39 11.01 -3.58 5.18
CA MET A 39 9.68 -3.61 5.79
C MET A 39 8.88 -2.38 5.30
N ALA A 40 7.66 -2.61 4.83
CA ALA A 40 6.80 -1.56 4.31
C ALA A 40 5.32 -1.88 4.55
N PHE A 41 4.45 -0.89 4.36
CA PHE A 41 3.05 -1.15 4.10
C PHE A 41 2.86 -1.68 2.66
N PRO A 42 1.90 -2.58 2.41
CA PRO A 42 1.59 -3.03 1.07
C PRO A 42 1.10 -1.86 0.21
N GLY A 43 1.44 -1.87 -1.07
CA GLY A 43 1.06 -0.84 -2.01
C GLY A 43 2.17 -0.46 -2.98
N GLY A 44 1.89 0.54 -3.82
CA GLY A 44 2.76 0.82 -4.94
C GLY A 44 2.40 2.08 -5.70
N HIS A 45 2.90 2.16 -6.93
CA HIS A 45 2.70 3.30 -7.79
C HIS A 45 1.26 3.34 -8.30
N ARG A 46 0.73 4.54 -8.46
CA ARG A 46 -0.54 4.75 -9.14
C ARG A 46 -0.37 4.52 -10.64
N ASP A 47 -1.18 3.64 -11.20
CA ASP A 47 -1.33 3.45 -12.64
C ASP A 47 -2.26 4.54 -13.24
N PRO A 48 -2.02 5.04 -14.46
CA PRO A 48 -2.96 5.89 -15.18
C PRO A 48 -4.43 5.42 -15.18
N VAL A 49 -4.69 4.11 -15.11
CA VAL A 49 -6.07 3.58 -15.07
C VAL A 49 -6.71 3.63 -13.68
N ASP A 50 -5.94 3.86 -12.62
CA ASP A 50 -6.46 3.92 -11.26
C ASP A 50 -7.28 5.21 -11.06
N VAL A 51 -8.56 5.01 -10.75
CA VAL A 51 -9.53 6.10 -10.53
C VAL A 51 -9.21 6.98 -9.31
N SER A 52 -8.39 6.48 -8.38
CA SER A 52 -7.93 7.20 -7.19
C SER A 52 -6.66 6.58 -6.60
N LEU A 53 -6.02 7.27 -5.64
CA LEU A 53 -4.89 6.69 -4.87
C LEU A 53 -5.33 5.51 -4.01
N GLN A 54 -6.57 5.54 -3.50
CA GLN A 54 -7.13 4.41 -2.77
C GLN A 54 -7.27 3.19 -3.68
N ALA A 55 -7.77 3.36 -4.90
CA ALA A 55 -7.88 2.27 -5.88
C ALA A 55 -6.51 1.65 -6.19
N ALA A 56 -5.47 2.48 -6.34
CA ALA A 56 -4.09 2.00 -6.49
C ALA A 56 -3.64 1.15 -5.28
N ALA A 57 -3.83 1.65 -4.04
CA ALA A 57 -3.45 0.91 -2.84
C ALA A 57 -4.17 -0.45 -2.71
N VAL A 58 -5.47 -0.51 -3.05
CA VAL A 58 -6.26 -1.76 -3.04
C VAL A 58 -5.74 -2.74 -4.10
N ARG A 59 -5.57 -2.29 -5.34
CA ARG A 59 -5.05 -3.11 -6.44
C ARG A 59 -3.67 -3.66 -6.11
N GLU A 60 -2.74 -2.80 -5.72
CA GLU A 60 -1.36 -3.18 -5.39
C GLU A 60 -1.31 -4.14 -4.19
N THR A 61 -2.10 -3.92 -3.14
CA THR A 61 -2.16 -4.84 -2.00
C THR A 61 -2.60 -6.24 -2.44
N ARG A 62 -3.58 -6.32 -3.34
CA ARG A 62 -4.04 -7.59 -3.91
C ARG A 62 -2.97 -8.24 -4.78
N GLU A 63 -2.24 -7.49 -5.59
CA GLU A 63 -1.17 -8.00 -6.45
C GLU A 63 0.05 -8.49 -5.65
N GLU A 64 0.46 -7.76 -4.61
CA GLU A 64 1.67 -8.08 -3.84
C GLU A 64 1.48 -9.27 -2.89
N ILE A 65 0.33 -9.36 -2.21
CA ILE A 65 0.10 -10.34 -1.14
C ILE A 65 -1.22 -11.10 -1.25
N GLY A 66 -2.02 -10.87 -2.29
CA GLY A 66 -3.29 -11.58 -2.49
C GLY A 66 -4.42 -11.17 -1.55
N LEU A 67 -4.23 -10.12 -0.73
CA LEU A 67 -5.23 -9.65 0.22
C LEU A 67 -6.26 -8.77 -0.50
N ASP A 68 -7.52 -9.18 -0.46
CA ASP A 68 -8.64 -8.42 -0.98
C ASP A 68 -9.19 -7.46 0.09
N LEU A 69 -9.20 -6.16 -0.21
CA LEU A 69 -9.67 -5.11 0.69
C LEU A 69 -11.11 -4.65 0.36
N ASP A 70 -11.76 -5.20 -0.67
CA ASP A 70 -13.13 -4.78 -1.05
C ASP A 70 -14.17 -5.03 0.07
N GLY A 71 -13.91 -6.02 0.95
CA GLY A 71 -14.75 -6.30 2.13
C GLY A 71 -14.35 -5.54 3.40
N ALA A 72 -13.28 -4.75 3.36
CA ALA A 72 -12.78 -4.03 4.53
C ALA A 72 -13.48 -2.68 4.71
N THR A 73 -13.58 -2.23 5.97
CA THR A 73 -14.09 -0.89 6.28
C THR A 73 -13.02 0.16 6.02
N PHE A 74 -13.27 1.07 5.07
CA PHE A 74 -12.39 2.21 4.86
C PHE A 74 -12.57 3.27 5.95
N LEU A 75 -11.52 3.48 6.75
CA LEU A 75 -11.55 4.46 7.85
C LEU A 75 -11.19 5.88 7.42
N GLY A 76 -10.45 6.04 6.32
CA GLY A 76 -9.99 7.33 5.82
C GLY A 76 -8.57 7.28 5.26
N SER A 77 -8.08 8.46 4.84
CA SER A 77 -6.73 8.64 4.30
C SER A 77 -5.89 9.54 5.19
N LEU A 78 -4.61 9.21 5.37
CA LEU A 78 -3.63 10.09 5.99
C LEU A 78 -3.11 11.14 5.00
N SER A 79 -2.47 12.20 5.51
CA SER A 79 -1.94 13.27 4.70
C SER A 79 -0.80 12.79 3.81
N GLN A 80 -0.85 13.19 2.53
CA GLN A 80 0.19 12.83 1.56
C GLN A 80 1.55 13.42 1.98
N GLN A 81 2.57 12.58 1.96
CA GLN A 81 3.96 13.00 2.18
C GLN A 81 4.67 13.20 0.84
N ARG A 82 5.59 14.16 0.79
CA ARG A 82 6.51 14.34 -0.33
C ARG A 82 7.88 13.81 0.11
N ALA A 83 8.39 12.83 -0.62
CA ALA A 83 9.77 12.37 -0.49
C ALA A 83 10.72 13.30 -1.25
#